data_AF-A0A0G3BQ71-F1
#
_entry.id   AF-A0A0G3BQ71-F1
#
_cell.length_a   1.000
_cell.length_b   1.000
_cell.length_c   1.000
_cell.angle_alpha   90.00
_cell.angle_beta   90.00
_cell.angle_gamma   90.00
#
_symmetry.space_group_name_H-M   'P 1'
#
loop_
_entity.id
_entity.type
_entity.pdbx_description
1 polymer ?
#
loop_
_entity_poly.entity_id
_entity_poly.type
_entity_poly.pdbx_seq_one_letter_code
_entity_poly.pdbx_strand_id
1 'polypeptide(L)' 'MLARYQQDSVCGTWELLADAVYPGGQAAIRKAGWPLPGQIKHEWAEKIGPRMSVEVNASPSFHKFREGLRRLIAEAS' A
#
# COMPACT_ATOMS: atom_id res chain seq x y z
N MET A 1 -3.69 14.80 -4.75
CA MET A 1 -2.78 13.94 -5.53
C MET A 1 -2.83 12.51 -4.97
N LEU A 2 -3.98 11.84 -5.13
CA LEU A 2 -4.22 10.42 -4.77
C LEU A 2 -5.00 9.65 -5.84
N ALA A 3 -5.57 10.34 -6.84
CA ALA A 3 -6.47 9.74 -7.83
C ALA A 3 -5.80 8.74 -8.78
N ARG A 4 -4.46 8.66 -8.79
CA ARG A 4 -3.71 7.72 -9.63
C ARG A 4 -3.25 6.47 -8.88
N TYR A 5 -3.45 6.40 -7.56
CA TYR A 5 -3.09 5.22 -6.80
C TYR A 5 -4.18 4.16 -6.97
N GLN A 6 -3.88 3.12 -7.75
CA GLN A 6 -4.73 1.95 -7.90
C GLN A 6 -4.18 0.85 -6.98
N GLN A 7 -4.89 0.58 -5.89
CA GLN A 7 -4.62 -0.60 -5.07
C GLN A 7 -4.89 -1.85 -5.94
N ASP A 8 -3.94 -2.78 -5.99
CA ASP A 8 -3.89 -4.00 -6.85
C ASP A 8 -3.26 -3.87 -8.24
N SER A 9 -2.57 -2.76 -8.55
CA SER A 9 -1.73 -2.73 -9.76
C SER A 9 -0.56 -3.72 -9.66
N VAL A 10 -0.36 -4.52 -10.73
CA VAL A 10 0.71 -5.53 -10.83
C VAL A 10 2.12 -4.90 -10.79
N CYS A 11 2.24 -3.66 -11.26
CA CYS A 11 3.51 -2.92 -11.30
C CYS A 11 3.31 -1.43 -10.94
N GLY A 12 4.33 -0.80 -10.35
CA GLY A 12 4.36 0.66 -10.15
C GLY A 12 3.69 1.18 -8.87
N THR A 13 3.15 0.32 -8.01
CA THR A 13 2.44 0.74 -6.78
C THR A 13 3.33 1.54 -5.83
N TRP A 14 4.60 1.13 -5.70
CA TRP A 14 5.58 1.83 -4.85
C TRP A 14 6.05 3.14 -5.47
N GLU A 15 6.21 3.18 -6.78
CA GLU A 15 6.57 4.35 -7.55
C GLU A 15 5.45 5.42 -7.51
N LEU A 16 4.20 5.01 -7.66
CA LEU A 16 3.04 5.89 -7.51
C LEU A 16 2.87 6.40 -6.09
N LEU A 17 3.10 5.53 -5.08
CA LEU A 17 3.11 5.95 -3.69
C LEU A 17 4.23 6.96 -3.44
N ALA A 18 5.42 6.73 -3.98
CA ALA A 18 6.53 7.68 -3.91
C ALA A 18 6.19 9.03 -4.50
N ASP A 19 5.62 9.06 -5.71
CA ASP A 19 5.20 10.31 -6.34
C ASP A 19 4.12 11.06 -5.56
N ALA A 20 3.34 10.36 -4.72
CA ALA A 20 2.31 10.96 -3.88
C ALA A 20 2.83 11.46 -2.52
N VAL A 21 3.80 10.78 -1.91
CA VAL A 21 4.16 11.01 -0.48
C VAL A 21 5.63 11.34 -0.23
N TYR A 22 6.52 11.13 -1.21
CA TYR A 22 7.95 11.40 -1.06
C TYR A 22 8.35 12.69 -1.80
N PRO A 23 9.07 13.64 -1.17
CA PRO A 23 9.57 14.83 -1.85
C PRO A 23 10.44 14.48 -3.06
N GLY A 24 10.05 14.96 -4.25
CA GLY A 24 10.74 14.63 -5.50
C GLY A 24 10.41 13.23 -6.07
N GLY A 25 9.47 12.52 -5.45
CA GLY A 25 8.85 11.30 -5.97
C GLY A 25 9.81 10.14 -6.17
N GLN A 26 9.41 9.21 -7.04
CA GLN A 26 10.21 8.05 -7.41
C GLN A 26 11.57 8.44 -8.01
N ALA A 27 11.65 9.60 -8.69
CA ALA A 27 12.87 10.09 -9.31
C ALA A 27 13.95 10.43 -8.28
N ALA A 28 13.57 11.09 -7.18
CA ALA A 28 14.49 11.37 -6.07
C ALA A 28 14.98 10.09 -5.40
N ILE A 29 14.08 9.12 -5.17
CA ILE A 29 14.42 7.83 -4.57
C ILE A 29 15.39 7.04 -5.47
N ARG A 30 15.13 6.99 -6.78
CA ARG A 30 16.02 6.33 -7.76
C ARG A 30 17.39 7.00 -7.83
N LYS A 31 17.43 8.34 -7.80
CA LYS A 31 18.69 9.10 -7.83
C LYS A 31 19.55 8.85 -6.59
N ALA A 32 18.92 8.71 -5.42
CA ALA A 32 19.63 8.41 -4.17
C ALA A 32 20.24 7.00 -4.17
N GLY A 33 19.62 6.05 -4.87
CA GLY A 33 20.14 4.69 -4.99
C GLY A 33 20.07 3.89 -3.69
N TRP A 34 20.74 2.74 -3.67
CA TRP A 34 20.77 1.85 -2.49
C TRP A 34 21.41 2.56 -1.28
N PRO A 35 20.87 2.39 -0.04
CA PRO A 35 19.80 1.49 0.40
C PRO A 35 18.40 2.12 0.46
N LEU A 36 18.26 3.38 0.05
CA LEU A 36 17.08 4.20 0.33
C LEU A 36 15.75 3.58 -0.15
N PRO A 37 15.64 3.00 -1.37
CA PRO A 37 14.38 2.37 -1.81
C PRO A 37 13.88 1.29 -0.86
N GLY A 38 14.77 0.53 -0.23
CA GLY A 38 14.40 -0.53 0.72
C GLY A 38 13.89 0.04 2.04
N GLN A 39 14.61 1.04 2.59
CA GLN A 39 14.23 1.72 3.84
C GLN A 39 12.85 2.36 3.74
N ILE A 40 12.59 3.06 2.64
CA ILE A 40 11.31 3.72 2.41
C ILE A 40 10.17 2.70 2.27
N LYS A 41 10.37 1.62 1.51
CA LYS A 41 9.36 0.57 1.36
C LYS A 41 9.04 -0.09 2.70
N HIS A 42 10.05 -0.32 3.54
CA HIS A 42 9.88 -0.86 4.87
C HIS A 42 9.05 0.09 5.76
N GLU A 43 9.45 1.36 5.85
CA GLU A 43 8.74 2.39 6.62
C GLU A 43 7.27 2.53 6.18
N TRP A 44 7.02 2.52 4.87
CA TRP A 44 5.65 2.62 4.35
C TRP A 44 4.83 1.38 4.64
N ALA A 45 5.39 0.18 4.51
CA ALA A 45 4.70 -1.06 4.84
C ALA A 45 4.22 -1.06 6.30
N GLU A 46 5.04 -0.59 7.24
CA GLU A 46 4.66 -0.45 8.65
C GLU A 46 3.55 0.58 8.87
N LYS A 47 3.54 1.67 8.10
CA LYS A 47 2.58 2.76 8.27
C LYS A 47 1.23 2.53 7.57
N ILE A 48 1.19 1.76 6.48
CA ILE A 48 -0.03 1.54 5.70
C ILE A 48 -1.08 0.84 6.56
N GLY A 49 -0.72 -0.25 7.25
CA GLY A 49 -1.67 -1.06 8.03
C GLY A 49 -2.46 -0.24 9.06
N PRO A 50 -1.81 0.46 10.01
CA PRO A 50 -2.50 1.25 11.04
C PRO A 50 -3.31 2.43 10.50
N ARG A 51 -2.98 2.94 9.30
CA ARG A 51 -3.65 4.10 8.69
C ARG A 51 -4.73 3.69 7.68
N MET A 52 -4.77 2.42 7.29
CA MET A 52 -5.75 1.88 6.37
C MET A 52 -7.07 1.66 7.11
N SER A 53 -8.14 2.30 6.65
CA SER A 53 -9.48 1.97 7.13
C SER A 53 -9.96 0.69 6.45
N VAL A 54 -10.09 -0.37 7.24
CA VAL A 54 -10.46 -1.72 6.78
C VAL A 54 -11.87 -1.75 6.16
N GLU A 55 -12.79 -0.89 6.61
CA GLU A 55 -14.16 -0.87 6.10
C GLU A 55 -14.30 -0.17 4.75
N VAL A 56 -13.48 0.87 4.50
CA VAL A 56 -13.64 1.75 3.33
C VAL A 56 -12.50 1.62 2.31
N ASN A 57 -11.65 0.60 2.45
CA ASN A 57 -10.64 0.29 1.44
C ASN A 57 -11.32 0.08 0.07
N ALA A 58 -10.77 0.57 -1.04
CA ALA A 58 -11.43 0.49 -2.35
C ALA A 58 -11.06 -0.75 -3.19
N SER A 59 -10.11 -1.57 -2.73
CA SER A 59 -9.63 -2.75 -3.45
C SER A 59 -10.63 -3.91 -3.37
N PRO A 60 -11.10 -4.42 -4.52
CA PRO A 60 -11.96 -5.60 -4.56
C PRO A 60 -11.28 -6.85 -4.01
N SER A 61 -9.97 -7.00 -4.22
CA SER A 61 -9.24 -8.17 -3.70
C SER A 61 -9.10 -8.12 -2.17
N PHE A 62 -8.87 -6.93 -1.62
CA PHE A 62 -8.85 -6.70 -0.17
C PHE A 62 -10.21 -6.99 0.45
N HIS A 63 -11.31 -6.58 -0.20
CA HIS A 63 -12.66 -6.93 0.25
C HIS A 63 -12.84 -8.44 0.33
N LYS A 64 -12.48 -9.16 -0.74
CA LYS A 64 -12.58 -10.63 -0.77
C LYS A 64 -11.78 -11.27 0.37
N PHE A 65 -10.56 -10.79 0.62
CA PHE A 65 -9.73 -11.26 1.73
C PHE A 65 -10.37 -11.00 3.09
N ARG A 66 -10.80 -9.76 3.34
CA ARG A 66 -11.45 -9.34 4.60
C ARG A 66 -12.70 -10.16 4.90
N GLU A 67 -13.58 -10.32 3.92
CA GLU A 67 -14.82 -11.09 4.08
C GLU A 67 -14.52 -12.59 4.31
N GLY A 68 -13.54 -13.15 3.61
CA GLY A 68 -13.09 -14.51 3.85
C GLY A 68 -12.59 -14.73 5.28
N LEU A 69 -11.77 -13.81 5.79
CA LEU A 69 -11.23 -13.88 7.15
C LEU A 69 -12.35 -13.76 8.21
N ARG A 70 -13.30 -12.82 8.02
CA ARG A 70 -14.46 -12.66 8.90
C ARG A 70 -15.31 -13.92 8.97
N ARG A 71 -15.56 -14.53 7.81
CA ARG A 71 -16.31 -15.79 7.72
C ARG A 71 -15.64 -16.91 8.50
N LEU A 72 -14.32 -17.06 8.35
CA LEU A 72 -13.55 -18.08 9.09
C LEU A 72 -13.62 -17.88 10.61
N ILE A 73 -13.59 -16.64 11.09
CA ILE A 73 -13.71 -16.33 12.52
C ILE A 73 -15.12 -16.66 13.03
N ALA A 74 -16.16 -16.33 12.26
CA ALA A 74 -17.54 -16.62 12.62
C ALA A 74 -17.84 -18.13 12.65
N GLU A 75 -17.24 -18.91 11.75
CA GLU A 75 -17.37 -20.37 11.71
C GLU A 75 -16.57 -21.08 12.83
N ALA A 76 -15.57 -20.41 13.41
CA ALA A 76 -14.76 -20.93 14.52
C ALA A 76 -15.31 -20.59 15.92
N SER A 77 -16.44 -19.87 16.00
CA SER A 77 -17.08 -19.39 17.24
C SER A 77 -18.26 -20.25 17.66
#